data_AF-A0A139X0F2-F1
#
_entry.id   AF-A0A139X0F2-F1
#
_cell.length_a   1.000
_cell.length_b   1.000
_cell.length_c   1.000
_cell.angle_alpha   90.00
_cell.angle_beta   90.00
_cell.angle_gamma   90.00
#
_symmetry.space_group_name_H-M   'P 1'
#
loop_
_entity.id
_entity.type
_entity.pdbx_description
1 polymer ?
#
loop_
_entity_poly.entity_id
_entity_poly.type
_entity_poly.pdbx_seq_one_letter_code
_entity_poly.pdbx_strand_id
1 'polypeptide(L)'
;MENQQTPEEPIQQKTVLNLPIGDIDRIETETEEIFPNVESEVSESPQHKSDLLLQQSEHLLSELLVNSKVEKIFQSIQDRFNSIQENFKHLQIQIGLGNQLQMENTRILNLRSYIKNVLRWLEDLKYGRPILSDIETVANFLNKIDSSLENYSCLIQANKSLKEKAVYLENDAQKFQEKAKFYQEQYKQQCQYNSQILQENTNLCRDKERLIQENEILKRHNTAIQNEILSLKQERDTLKNEREQMLSERSRMLSDMAAKNRDKNTTYSISINGDDSPQHHILYQKFRQIRDQEFNAFSNEIFRYCCEQDPALKANRKLEIATIKSILSKQIIINGLKLFIVTSDFPDETVKNVLKVVSKSFRSISGIAENADIPEEINNELENLIKQGMKLLREGSSAGTSKRSWNQEEFTTAVKEISQSVYNELKMPEETDIPEQIRIDTENLVRQGLELVKKIASVDPPGVLWIEKESTLFKSDRHEAMLGCEEGGKILLTIYPGYLVGDRVFEKALVFTVPE
;
A
#
# COMPACT_ATOMS: atom_id res chain seq x y z
N MET A 1 33.46 4.35 -21.97
CA MET A 1 33.70 5.67 -21.35
C MET A 1 32.36 6.35 -21.23
N GLU A 2 31.77 6.37 -20.04
CA GLU A 2 31.03 7.51 -19.46
C GLU A 2 30.46 7.11 -18.10
N ASN A 3 30.43 8.09 -17.21
CA ASN A 3 30.62 7.97 -15.77
C ASN A 3 29.38 7.51 -15.00
N GLN A 4 29.60 6.62 -14.02
CA GLN A 4 28.72 6.44 -12.87
C GLN A 4 29.06 7.51 -11.83
N GLN A 5 28.05 8.23 -11.34
CA GLN A 5 28.18 9.16 -10.23
C GLN A 5 27.00 8.95 -9.29
N THR A 6 27.26 8.22 -8.20
CA THR A 6 26.40 8.10 -7.02
C THR A 6 26.62 9.30 -6.10
N PRO A 7 25.57 9.90 -5.50
CA PRO A 7 25.74 10.83 -4.40
C PRO A 7 25.67 10.09 -3.06
N GLU A 8 26.72 10.27 -2.24
CA GLU A 8 26.71 10.00 -0.81
C GLU A 8 26.00 11.16 -0.09
N GLU A 9 24.98 10.85 0.72
CA GLU A 9 24.45 11.77 1.73
C GLU A 9 24.84 11.30 3.14
N PRO A 10 25.21 12.23 4.05
CA PRO A 10 25.63 11.89 5.41
C PRO A 10 24.44 11.76 6.35
N ILE A 11 24.39 10.65 7.09
CA ILE A 11 23.43 10.42 8.17
C ILE A 11 23.85 11.24 9.40
N GLN A 12 22.99 12.18 9.79
CA GLN A 12 23.09 12.95 11.02
C GLN A 12 22.82 12.04 12.24
N GLN A 13 23.78 11.97 13.18
CA GLN A 13 23.59 11.35 14.48
C GLN A 13 22.85 12.31 15.42
N LYS A 14 21.72 11.84 15.98
CA LYS A 14 20.86 12.59 16.90
C LYS A 14 21.12 12.14 18.34
N THR A 15 21.38 13.14 19.17
CA THR A 15 21.62 13.18 20.61
C THR A 15 20.53 12.54 21.46
N VAL A 16 20.89 11.81 22.54
CA VAL A 16 19.99 11.49 23.66
C VAL A 16 20.71 11.65 25.01
N LEU A 17 20.29 12.72 25.72
CA LEU A 17 20.04 12.90 27.16
C LEU A 17 20.96 12.24 28.22
N ASN A 18 21.77 13.09 28.87
CA ASN A 18 22.27 12.88 30.24
C ASN A 18 21.31 13.55 31.25
N LEU A 19 20.95 12.83 32.31
CA LEU A 19 20.25 13.34 33.51
C LEU A 19 21.27 13.64 34.63
N PRO A 20 21.13 14.71 35.42
CA PRO A 20 21.95 14.94 36.60
C PRO A 20 21.36 14.32 37.87
N ILE A 21 22.28 13.82 38.71
CA ILE A 21 22.07 13.21 40.02
C ILE A 21 21.99 14.32 41.08
N GLY A 22 21.05 14.16 42.02
CA GLY A 22 20.74 15.11 43.08
C GLY A 22 21.69 15.09 44.28
N ASP A 23 21.60 16.20 45.01
CA ASP A 23 22.35 16.62 46.19
C ASP A 23 22.16 15.71 47.42
N ILE A 24 23.22 15.60 48.23
CA ILE A 24 23.21 15.01 49.57
C ILE A 24 23.68 16.08 50.55
N ASP A 25 22.81 16.45 51.48
CA ASP A 25 23.09 17.35 52.60
C ASP A 25 24.00 16.72 53.65
N ARG A 26 24.90 17.57 54.15
CA ARG A 26 25.82 17.38 55.28
C ARG A 26 25.13 17.75 56.60
N ILE A 27 25.31 16.94 57.64
CA ILE A 27 25.08 17.34 59.04
C ILE A 27 26.43 17.24 59.77
N GLU A 28 26.89 18.35 60.33
CA GLU A 28 27.98 18.41 61.31
C GLU A 28 27.46 18.88 62.68
N THR A 29 28.18 18.40 63.67
CA THR A 29 28.01 18.38 65.13
C THR A 29 28.46 19.67 65.81
N GLU A 30 27.99 19.94 67.04
CA GLU A 30 28.81 20.03 68.29
C GLU A 30 28.09 20.75 69.45
N THR A 31 28.44 20.32 70.66
CA THR A 31 27.95 20.72 71.98
C THR A 31 29.12 21.23 72.82
N GLU A 32 28.92 22.24 73.68
CA GLU A 32 29.83 22.60 74.78
C GLU A 32 29.07 22.80 76.11
N GLU A 33 29.66 22.29 77.18
CA GLU A 33 29.30 22.42 78.61
C GLU A 33 29.86 23.72 79.23
N ILE A 34 29.44 24.06 80.47
CA ILE A 34 30.31 24.40 81.63
C ILE A 34 29.47 24.66 82.92
N PHE A 35 30.02 24.18 84.05
CA PHE A 35 29.58 24.20 85.46
C PHE A 35 29.44 25.59 86.15
N PRO A 36 28.99 25.63 87.42
CA PRO A 36 29.93 26.13 88.45
C PRO A 36 29.88 25.40 89.81
N ASN A 37 30.98 25.55 90.56
CA ASN A 37 31.18 25.15 91.95
C ASN A 37 31.49 26.41 92.79
N VAL A 38 31.09 26.45 94.07
CA VAL A 38 31.40 27.55 95.01
C VAL A 38 31.92 26.96 96.31
N GLU A 39 33.12 27.39 96.71
CA GLU A 39 33.72 27.22 98.04
C GLU A 39 33.63 28.53 98.84
N SER A 40 33.59 28.43 100.17
CA SER A 40 34.12 29.48 101.08
C SER A 40 34.37 28.91 102.50
N GLU A 41 35.66 28.86 102.91
CA GLU A 41 36.29 29.63 104.02
C GLU A 41 35.46 29.97 105.30
N VAL A 42 35.94 30.09 106.56
CA VAL A 42 37.26 30.23 107.23
C VAL A 42 37.05 30.30 108.79
N SER A 43 38.06 29.87 109.58
CA SER A 43 38.54 30.25 110.96
C SER A 43 37.57 30.60 112.14
N GLU A 44 37.89 30.66 113.44
CA GLU A 44 39.06 30.42 114.32
C GLU A 44 38.60 30.34 115.82
N SER A 45 39.45 29.76 116.67
CA SER A 45 39.46 29.49 118.15
C SER A 45 39.16 30.69 119.11
N PRO A 46 38.77 30.54 120.42
CA PRO A 46 39.69 30.11 121.50
C PRO A 46 39.12 29.24 122.67
N GLN A 47 39.92 28.23 123.06
CA GLN A 47 39.98 27.52 124.36
C GLN A 47 39.95 28.47 125.58
N HIS A 48 39.45 28.16 126.79
CA HIS A 48 39.89 27.04 127.64
C HIS A 48 39.00 26.93 128.91
N LYS A 49 37.71 26.61 128.70
CA LYS A 49 36.85 25.93 129.70
C LYS A 49 36.01 24.82 129.04
N SER A 50 36.33 24.55 127.77
CA SER A 50 35.70 23.61 126.86
C SER A 50 36.39 22.25 126.91
N ASP A 51 37.71 22.17 127.13
CA ASP A 51 38.52 20.97 126.82
C ASP A 51 38.23 19.73 127.68
N LEU A 52 37.59 19.84 128.85
CA LEU A 52 37.17 18.66 129.63
C LEU A 52 35.81 18.11 129.19
N LEU A 53 34.91 18.99 128.72
CA LEU A 53 33.67 18.57 128.04
C LEU A 53 33.93 18.22 126.57
N LEU A 54 34.99 18.77 125.96
CA LEU A 54 35.45 18.46 124.61
C LEU A 54 36.07 17.07 124.56
N GLN A 55 36.86 16.61 125.53
CA GLN A 55 37.40 15.24 125.50
C GLN A 55 36.33 14.14 125.68
N GLN A 56 35.33 14.37 126.54
CA GLN A 56 34.20 13.44 126.68
C GLN A 56 33.22 13.53 125.51
N SER A 57 32.98 14.73 124.97
CA SER A 57 32.21 14.87 123.74
C SER A 57 33.00 14.45 122.51
N GLU A 58 34.34 14.41 122.49
CA GLU A 58 35.20 13.89 121.41
C GLU A 58 35.27 12.37 121.45
N HIS A 59 35.23 11.72 122.62
CA HIS A 59 35.06 10.26 122.71
C HIS A 59 33.64 9.84 122.33
N LEU A 60 32.61 10.56 122.80
CA LEU A 60 31.23 10.30 122.40
C LEU A 60 30.94 10.75 120.97
N LEU A 61 31.55 11.81 120.46
CA LEU A 61 31.50 12.23 119.05
C LEU A 61 32.35 11.31 118.20
N SER A 62 33.47 10.74 118.65
CA SER A 62 34.20 9.75 117.86
C SER A 62 33.48 8.40 117.87
N GLU A 63 32.84 7.96 118.95
CA GLU A 63 31.93 6.80 118.95
C GLU A 63 30.62 7.07 118.21
N LEU A 64 30.02 8.27 118.32
CA LEU A 64 28.84 8.68 117.54
C LEU A 64 29.20 9.02 116.10
N LEU A 65 30.40 9.49 115.77
CA LEU A 65 30.90 9.65 114.41
C LEU A 65 31.30 8.30 113.83
N VAL A 66 31.84 7.37 114.62
CA VAL A 66 32.11 6.00 114.17
C VAL A 66 30.78 5.29 113.95
N ASN A 67 29.81 5.39 114.86
CA ASN A 67 28.47 4.84 114.66
C ASN A 67 27.69 5.59 113.57
N SER A 68 27.82 6.92 113.43
CA SER A 68 27.20 7.70 112.35
C SER A 68 27.86 7.45 111.00
N LYS A 69 29.19 7.29 110.95
CA LYS A 69 29.92 6.89 109.75
C LYS A 69 29.58 5.45 109.40
N VAL A 70 29.51 4.54 110.37
CA VAL A 70 29.09 3.15 110.16
C VAL A 70 27.65 3.10 109.67
N GLU A 71 26.74 3.87 110.25
CA GLU A 71 25.34 3.94 109.80
C GLU A 71 25.21 4.59 108.43
N LYS A 72 25.97 5.65 108.13
CA LYS A 72 26.03 6.27 106.79
C LYS A 72 26.67 5.35 105.77
N ILE A 73 27.70 4.60 106.15
CA ILE A 73 28.35 3.58 105.31
C ILE A 73 27.38 2.43 105.09
N PHE A 74 26.64 1.99 106.12
CA PHE A 74 25.64 0.95 106.04
C PHE A 74 24.47 1.38 105.14
N GLN A 75 23.96 2.59 105.31
CA GLN A 75 22.92 3.15 104.44
C GLN A 75 23.44 3.32 103.01
N SER A 76 24.68 3.79 102.81
CA SER A 76 25.30 3.88 101.49
C SER A 76 25.49 2.51 100.83
N ILE A 77 25.87 1.50 101.62
CA ILE A 77 25.95 0.09 101.20
C ILE A 77 24.56 -0.44 100.83
N GLN A 78 23.54 -0.13 101.63
CA GLN A 78 22.16 -0.56 101.39
C GLN A 78 21.56 0.11 100.15
N ASP A 79 21.80 1.40 99.94
CA ASP A 79 21.35 2.15 98.78
C ASP A 79 22.04 1.64 97.50
N ARG A 80 23.36 1.40 97.56
CA ARG A 80 24.11 0.75 96.47
C ARG A 80 23.59 -0.65 96.19
N PHE A 81 23.29 -1.42 97.23
CA PHE A 81 22.74 -2.76 97.10
C PHE A 81 21.36 -2.74 96.42
N ASN A 82 20.48 -1.83 96.83
CA ASN A 82 19.16 -1.66 96.20
C ASN A 82 19.30 -1.24 94.73
N SER A 83 20.24 -0.35 94.41
CA SER A 83 20.59 0.03 93.04
C SER A 83 21.07 -1.17 92.19
N ILE A 84 21.98 -1.99 92.75
CA ILE A 84 22.44 -3.25 92.15
C ILE A 84 21.28 -4.20 91.86
N GLN A 85 20.32 -4.33 92.79
CA GLN A 85 19.15 -5.20 92.60
C GLN A 85 18.23 -4.73 91.47
N GLU A 86 17.94 -3.44 91.39
CA GLU A 86 17.11 -2.89 90.31
C GLU A 86 17.81 -3.01 88.95
N ASN A 87 19.11 -2.73 88.88
CA ASN A 87 19.92 -2.96 87.68
C ASN A 87 19.89 -4.43 87.25
N PHE A 88 19.96 -5.36 88.20
CA PHE A 88 19.89 -6.80 87.92
C PHE A 88 18.51 -7.24 87.41
N LYS A 89 17.41 -6.67 87.92
CA LYS A 89 16.06 -6.92 87.38
C LYS A 89 15.93 -6.44 85.94
N HIS A 90 16.44 -5.25 85.62
CA HIS A 90 16.46 -4.72 84.26
C HIS A 90 17.25 -5.62 83.30
N LEU A 91 18.42 -6.10 83.74
CA LEU A 91 19.24 -7.08 83.02
C LEU A 91 18.49 -8.40 82.75
N GLN A 92 17.76 -8.94 83.75
CA GLN A 92 16.98 -10.17 83.57
C GLN A 92 15.86 -10.04 82.53
N ILE A 93 15.17 -8.88 82.50
CA ILE A 93 14.11 -8.61 81.52
C ILE A 93 14.69 -8.55 80.10
N GLN A 94 15.86 -7.95 79.92
CA GLN A 94 16.51 -7.83 78.62
C GLN A 94 17.05 -9.17 78.09
N ILE A 95 17.55 -10.04 78.98
CA ILE A 95 18.08 -11.36 78.61
C ILE A 95 16.97 -12.39 78.36
N GLY A 96 15.85 -12.30 79.08
CA GLY A 96 14.68 -13.18 78.90
C GLY A 96 14.04 -13.14 77.50
N LEU A 97 14.42 -12.17 76.66
CA LEU A 97 13.98 -12.03 75.27
C LEU A 97 14.93 -12.69 74.23
N GLY A 98 16.06 -13.28 74.65
CA GLY A 98 17.05 -13.88 73.75
C GLY A 98 17.54 -15.27 74.19
N ASN A 99 17.07 -16.32 73.52
CA ASN A 99 17.28 -17.74 73.87
C ASN A 99 18.71 -18.31 73.73
N GLN A 100 19.79 -17.52 73.74
CA GLN A 100 21.09 -18.03 73.28
C GLN A 100 22.34 -17.72 74.13
N LEU A 101 22.23 -17.47 75.44
CA LEU A 101 23.41 -17.23 76.28
C LEU A 101 23.52 -18.21 77.47
N GLN A 102 23.84 -19.47 77.16
CA GLN A 102 24.23 -20.48 78.17
C GLN A 102 25.45 -20.04 79.02
N MET A 103 26.39 -19.28 78.44
CA MET A 103 27.56 -18.78 79.19
C MET A 103 27.26 -17.58 80.10
N GLU A 104 26.28 -16.73 79.77
CA GLU A 104 25.90 -15.61 80.63
C GLU A 104 25.07 -16.07 81.83
N ASN A 105 24.27 -17.13 81.66
CA ASN A 105 23.53 -17.72 82.77
C ASN A 105 24.44 -18.17 83.92
N THR A 106 25.61 -18.75 83.63
CA THR A 106 26.56 -19.17 84.68
C THR A 106 27.14 -17.96 85.44
N ARG A 107 27.47 -16.86 84.75
CA ARG A 107 28.01 -15.66 85.41
C ARG A 107 26.94 -14.89 86.19
N ILE A 108 25.71 -14.84 85.70
CA ILE A 108 24.54 -14.28 86.37
C ILE A 108 24.16 -15.10 87.61
N LEU A 109 24.24 -16.43 87.52
CA LEU A 109 24.05 -17.32 88.66
C LEU A 109 25.13 -17.11 89.74
N ASN A 110 26.39 -16.91 89.34
CA ASN A 110 27.46 -16.56 90.27
C ASN A 110 27.20 -15.21 90.93
N LEU A 111 26.85 -14.16 90.18
CA LEU A 111 26.46 -12.84 90.72
C LEU A 111 25.28 -12.95 91.70
N ARG A 112 24.28 -13.76 91.40
CA ARG A 112 23.14 -14.01 92.30
C ARG A 112 23.56 -14.72 93.58
N SER A 113 24.47 -15.68 93.50
CA SER A 113 25.05 -16.35 94.68
C SER A 113 25.85 -15.37 95.54
N TYR A 114 26.61 -14.48 94.90
CA TYR A 114 27.40 -13.44 95.55
C TYR A 114 26.52 -12.41 96.27
N ILE A 115 25.47 -11.91 95.61
CA ILE A 115 24.47 -11.00 96.19
C ILE A 115 23.78 -11.66 97.40
N LYS A 116 23.43 -12.95 97.32
CA LYS A 116 22.86 -13.69 98.45
C LYS A 116 23.82 -13.79 99.64
N ASN A 117 25.11 -13.97 99.39
CA ASN A 117 26.11 -14.02 100.46
C ASN A 117 26.30 -12.65 101.13
N VAL A 118 26.27 -11.56 100.36
CA VAL A 118 26.29 -10.18 100.90
C VAL A 118 25.02 -9.90 101.72
N LEU A 119 23.84 -10.30 101.24
CA LEU A 119 22.58 -10.17 101.98
C LEU A 119 22.63 -10.88 103.33
N ARG A 120 23.09 -12.13 103.33
CA ARG A 120 23.23 -12.93 104.55
C ARG A 120 24.20 -12.29 105.54
N TRP A 121 25.31 -11.75 105.04
CA TRP A 121 26.28 -11.05 105.87
C TRP A 121 25.73 -9.72 106.44
N LEU A 122 24.98 -8.94 105.65
CA LEU A 122 24.31 -7.72 106.14
C LEU A 122 23.24 -8.05 107.21
N GLU A 123 22.56 -9.18 107.05
CA GLU A 123 21.60 -9.70 108.02
C GLU A 123 22.30 -10.15 109.33
N ASP A 124 23.44 -10.83 109.23
CA ASP A 124 24.27 -11.21 110.38
C ASP A 124 24.84 -9.98 111.11
N LEU A 125 25.22 -8.92 110.38
CA LEU A 125 25.67 -7.64 110.94
C LEU A 125 24.57 -6.90 111.72
N LYS A 126 23.30 -7.02 111.32
CA LYS A 126 22.17 -6.38 112.01
C LYS A 126 22.04 -6.84 113.47
N TYR A 127 22.62 -7.99 113.81
CA TYR A 127 22.52 -8.61 115.14
C TYR A 127 23.87 -8.66 115.89
N GLY A 128 24.97 -8.09 115.37
CA GLY A 128 26.30 -8.08 115.99
C GLY A 128 27.11 -6.78 115.77
N ARG A 129 28.14 -6.50 116.58
CA ARG A 129 29.04 -5.33 116.35
C ARG A 129 29.98 -5.62 115.15
N PRO A 130 29.89 -4.88 114.03
CA PRO A 130 30.77 -5.10 112.88
C PRO A 130 32.22 -4.78 113.25
N ILE A 131 33.17 -5.57 112.73
CA ILE A 131 34.58 -5.17 112.69
C ILE A 131 34.76 -4.34 111.41
N LEU A 132 35.44 -3.19 111.51
CA LEU A 132 35.62 -2.24 110.40
C LEU A 132 36.20 -2.90 109.12
N SER A 133 37.03 -3.93 109.28
CA SER A 133 37.62 -4.72 108.17
C SER A 133 36.57 -5.43 107.30
N ASP A 134 35.46 -5.85 107.89
CA ASP A 134 34.42 -6.61 107.17
C ASP A 134 33.59 -5.65 106.30
N ILE A 135 33.38 -4.42 106.79
CA ILE A 135 32.72 -3.34 106.04
C ILE A 135 33.53 -2.94 104.81
N GLU A 136 34.86 -2.77 104.94
CA GLU A 136 35.73 -2.47 103.80
C GLU A 136 35.76 -3.61 102.78
N THR A 137 35.75 -4.86 103.24
CA THR A 137 35.71 -6.04 102.37
C THR A 137 34.42 -6.06 101.53
N VAL A 138 33.28 -5.75 102.14
CA VAL A 138 31.98 -5.69 101.44
C VAL A 138 31.86 -4.47 100.55
N ALA A 139 32.36 -3.30 100.95
CA ALA A 139 32.42 -2.12 100.07
C ALA A 139 33.27 -2.40 98.82
N ASN A 140 34.44 -3.02 98.97
CA ASN A 140 35.28 -3.45 97.85
C ASN A 140 34.59 -4.49 96.97
N PHE A 141 33.79 -5.37 97.57
CA PHE A 141 33.04 -6.38 96.85
C PHE A 141 31.87 -5.78 96.04
N LEU A 142 31.14 -4.84 96.62
CA LEU A 142 30.07 -4.11 95.95
C LEU A 142 30.62 -3.28 94.79
N ASN A 143 31.77 -2.62 94.96
CA ASN A 143 32.44 -1.93 93.87
C ASN A 143 32.78 -2.90 92.71
N LYS A 144 33.23 -4.13 93.00
CA LYS A 144 33.47 -5.15 91.96
C LYS A 144 32.18 -5.58 91.26
N ILE A 145 31.06 -5.66 91.98
CA ILE A 145 29.74 -5.96 91.40
C ILE A 145 29.29 -4.80 90.50
N ASP A 146 29.39 -3.55 90.97
CA ASP A 146 29.02 -2.36 90.19
C ASP A 146 29.83 -2.29 88.89
N SER A 147 31.15 -2.43 88.95
CA SER A 147 32.00 -2.49 87.74
C SER A 147 31.64 -3.66 86.83
N SER A 148 31.20 -4.80 87.38
CA SER A 148 30.75 -5.93 86.56
C SER A 148 29.42 -5.62 85.87
N LEU A 149 28.47 -4.99 86.57
CA LEU A 149 27.17 -4.58 86.01
C LEU A 149 27.32 -3.52 84.91
N GLU A 150 28.23 -2.56 85.10
CA GLU A 150 28.55 -1.56 84.08
C GLU A 150 29.10 -2.22 82.81
N ASN A 151 30.02 -3.17 82.95
CA ASN A 151 30.50 -3.99 81.83
C ASN A 151 29.37 -4.76 81.12
N TYR A 152 28.40 -5.32 81.86
CA TYR A 152 27.25 -5.99 81.25
C TYR A 152 26.33 -5.03 80.50
N SER A 153 26.09 -3.83 81.05
CA SER A 153 25.31 -2.79 80.36
C SER A 153 25.94 -2.43 79.01
N CYS A 154 27.26 -2.21 78.99
CA CYS A 154 28.03 -1.98 77.77
C CYS A 154 27.91 -3.14 76.76
N LEU A 155 27.98 -4.38 77.23
CA LEU A 155 27.81 -5.56 76.37
C LEU A 155 26.41 -5.66 75.76
N ILE A 156 25.36 -5.35 76.54
CA ILE A 156 23.99 -5.35 76.02
C ILE A 156 23.82 -4.27 74.95
N GLN A 157 24.34 -3.08 75.17
CA GLN A 157 24.28 -2.01 74.20
C GLN A 157 25.04 -2.38 72.91
N ALA A 158 26.23 -2.97 73.04
CA ALA A 158 26.98 -3.50 71.90
C ALA A 158 26.20 -4.58 71.14
N ASN A 159 25.56 -5.52 71.85
CA ASN A 159 24.75 -6.58 71.25
C ASN A 159 23.52 -6.00 70.53
N LYS A 160 22.85 -5.00 71.11
CA LYS A 160 21.76 -4.27 70.45
C LYS A 160 22.23 -3.63 69.14
N SER A 161 23.36 -2.92 69.18
CA SER A 161 23.96 -2.31 67.98
C SER A 161 24.35 -3.36 66.93
N LEU A 162 24.88 -4.51 67.34
CA LEU A 162 25.21 -5.62 66.44
C LEU A 162 23.97 -6.22 65.78
N LYS A 163 22.86 -6.37 66.51
CA LYS A 163 21.59 -6.85 65.94
C LYS A 163 21.03 -5.86 64.92
N GLU A 164 21.06 -4.57 65.20
CA GLU A 164 20.63 -3.53 64.25
C GLU A 164 21.49 -3.56 62.98
N LYS A 165 22.81 -3.71 63.12
CA LYS A 165 23.72 -3.90 61.97
C LYS A 165 23.45 -5.19 61.20
N ALA A 166 23.12 -6.29 61.87
CA ALA A 166 22.79 -7.55 61.23
C ALA A 166 21.52 -7.43 60.36
N VAL A 167 20.47 -6.79 60.88
CA VAL A 167 19.23 -6.51 60.12
C VAL A 167 19.52 -5.62 58.91
N TYR A 168 20.36 -4.59 59.08
CA TYR A 168 20.77 -3.73 57.97
C TYR A 168 21.50 -4.53 56.88
N LEU A 169 22.44 -5.39 57.26
CA LEU A 169 23.18 -6.23 56.32
C LEU A 169 22.30 -7.28 55.64
N GLU A 170 21.31 -7.86 56.33
CA GLU A 170 20.32 -8.76 55.72
C GLU A 170 19.49 -8.04 54.65
N ASN A 171 19.03 -6.83 54.95
CA ASN A 171 18.29 -6.01 53.99
C ASN A 171 19.14 -5.66 52.76
N ASP A 172 20.41 -5.29 52.95
CA ASP A 172 21.31 -5.00 51.83
C ASP A 172 21.64 -6.26 51.03
N ALA A 173 21.85 -7.41 51.68
CA ALA A 173 22.03 -8.69 51.01
C ALA A 173 20.81 -9.06 50.14
N GLN A 174 19.60 -8.83 50.65
CA GLN A 174 18.37 -9.03 49.88
C GLN A 174 18.29 -8.09 48.68
N LYS A 175 18.56 -6.79 48.85
CA LYS A 175 18.60 -5.83 47.74
C LYS A 175 19.62 -6.23 46.68
N PHE A 176 20.81 -6.69 47.07
CA PHE A 176 21.82 -7.18 46.14
C PHE A 176 21.36 -8.43 45.40
N GLN A 177 20.66 -9.35 46.07
CA GLN A 177 20.11 -10.54 45.44
C GLN A 177 19.03 -10.20 44.41
N GLU A 178 18.13 -9.25 44.72
CA GLU A 178 17.10 -8.77 43.80
C GLU A 178 17.74 -8.06 42.59
N LYS A 179 18.76 -7.22 42.83
CA LYS A 179 19.51 -6.55 41.77
C LYS A 179 20.25 -7.55 40.87
N ALA A 180 20.83 -8.60 41.44
CA ALA A 180 21.49 -9.67 40.68
C ALA A 180 20.50 -10.43 39.80
N LYS A 181 19.31 -10.78 40.32
CA LYS A 181 18.23 -11.41 39.53
C LYS A 181 17.76 -10.50 38.40
N PHE A 182 17.59 -9.21 38.67
CA PHE A 182 17.21 -8.23 37.66
C PHE A 182 18.21 -8.18 36.50
N TYR A 183 19.52 -8.08 36.80
CA TYR A 183 20.54 -8.07 35.74
C TYR A 183 20.65 -9.40 35.00
N GLN A 184 20.45 -10.53 35.69
CA GLN A 184 20.43 -11.84 35.05
C GLN A 184 19.31 -11.95 34.03
N GLU A 185 18.11 -11.46 34.35
CA GLU A 185 16.97 -11.47 33.44
C GLU A 185 17.18 -10.53 32.25
N GLN A 186 17.70 -9.32 32.49
CA GLN A 186 18.07 -8.37 31.43
C GLN A 186 19.08 -8.97 30.45
N TYR A 187 20.12 -9.63 30.96
CA TYR A 187 21.11 -10.31 30.12
C TYR A 187 20.48 -11.43 29.29
N LYS A 188 19.57 -12.21 29.88
CA LYS A 188 18.86 -13.29 29.21
C LYS A 188 17.99 -12.78 28.05
N GLN A 189 17.26 -11.69 28.27
CA GLN A 189 16.48 -11.01 27.24
C GLN A 189 17.37 -10.48 26.12
N GLN A 190 18.51 -9.87 26.46
CA GLN A 190 19.48 -9.38 25.48
C GLN A 190 20.07 -10.52 24.63
N CYS A 191 20.38 -11.68 25.22
CA CYS A 191 20.84 -12.85 24.48
C CYS A 191 19.77 -13.37 23.50
N GLN A 192 18.51 -13.41 23.91
CA GLN A 192 17.41 -13.82 23.03
C GLN A 192 17.25 -12.86 21.85
N TYR A 193 17.27 -11.55 22.10
CA TYR A 193 17.20 -10.53 21.07
C TYR A 193 18.37 -10.64 20.07
N ASN A 194 19.59 -10.79 20.57
CA ASN A 194 20.77 -10.98 19.70
C ASN A 194 20.68 -12.27 18.88
N SER A 195 20.11 -13.35 19.42
CA SER A 195 19.89 -14.59 18.68
C SER A 195 18.87 -14.40 17.55
N GLN A 196 17.82 -13.61 17.77
CA GLN A 196 16.83 -13.28 16.73
C GLN A 196 17.45 -12.46 15.61
N ILE A 197 18.20 -11.40 15.95
CA ILE A 197 18.94 -10.59 14.97
C ILE A 197 19.90 -11.45 14.14
N LEU A 198 20.61 -12.37 14.78
CA LEU A 198 21.55 -13.25 14.08
C LEU A 198 20.82 -14.15 13.06
N GLN A 199 19.64 -14.66 13.42
CA GLN A 199 18.81 -15.45 12.52
C GLN A 199 18.30 -14.62 11.33
N GLU A 200 17.83 -13.39 11.58
CA GLU A 200 17.39 -12.46 10.53
C GLU A 200 18.53 -12.12 9.57
N ASN A 201 19.72 -11.78 10.09
CA ASN A 201 20.90 -11.52 9.28
C ASN A 201 21.30 -12.74 8.43
N THR A 202 21.17 -13.94 8.99
CA THR A 202 21.44 -15.18 8.25
C THR A 202 20.46 -15.36 7.09
N ASN A 203 19.17 -15.06 7.30
CA ASN A 203 18.16 -15.13 6.24
C ASN A 203 18.41 -14.06 5.16
N LEU A 204 18.71 -12.82 5.55
CA LEU A 204 19.04 -11.74 4.63
C LEU A 204 20.26 -12.05 3.76
N CYS A 205 21.29 -12.71 4.32
CA CYS A 205 22.44 -13.17 3.54
C CYS A 205 22.04 -14.19 2.46
N ARG A 206 21.17 -15.16 2.79
CA ARG A 206 20.67 -16.14 1.81
C ARG A 206 19.84 -15.47 0.71
N ASP A 207 18.98 -14.53 1.08
CA ASP A 207 18.16 -13.79 0.13
C ASP A 207 19.03 -12.94 -0.82
N LYS A 208 20.07 -12.29 -0.29
CA LYS A 208 21.06 -11.56 -1.08
C LYS A 208 21.76 -12.46 -2.09
N GLU A 209 22.19 -13.66 -1.68
CA GLU A 209 22.84 -14.63 -2.57
C GLU A 209 21.89 -15.10 -3.69
N ARG A 210 20.62 -15.38 -3.36
CA ARG A 210 19.60 -15.71 -4.36
C ARG A 210 19.41 -14.58 -5.37
N LEU A 211 19.30 -13.34 -4.92
CA LEU A 211 19.15 -12.18 -5.81
C LEU A 211 20.37 -11.97 -6.72
N ILE A 212 21.59 -12.24 -6.22
CA ILE A 212 22.80 -12.20 -7.04
C ILE A 212 22.72 -13.26 -8.16
N GLN A 213 22.29 -14.48 -7.85
CA GLN A 213 22.14 -15.56 -8.84
C GLN A 213 21.08 -15.22 -9.90
N GLU A 214 19.92 -14.70 -9.49
CA GLU A 214 18.87 -14.25 -10.40
C GLU A 214 19.36 -13.14 -11.33
N ASN A 215 20.13 -12.17 -10.80
CA ASN A 215 20.69 -11.09 -11.60
C ASN A 215 21.68 -11.61 -12.67
N GLU A 216 22.52 -12.58 -12.32
CA GLU A 216 23.43 -13.22 -13.28
C GLU A 216 22.68 -14.00 -14.37
N ILE A 217 21.58 -14.67 -14.03
CA ILE A 217 20.70 -15.32 -15.01
C ILE A 217 20.09 -14.28 -15.96
N LEU A 218 19.55 -13.17 -15.42
CA LEU A 218 18.98 -12.08 -16.22
C LEU A 218 20.02 -11.45 -17.15
N LYS A 219 21.26 -11.24 -16.69
CA LYS A 219 22.35 -10.76 -17.54
C LYS A 219 22.60 -11.70 -18.72
N ARG A 220 22.65 -13.02 -18.49
CA ARG A 220 22.83 -14.00 -19.57
C ARG A 220 21.69 -13.97 -20.57
N HIS A 221 20.44 -13.87 -20.11
CA HIS A 221 19.28 -13.72 -21.00
C HIS A 221 19.35 -12.44 -21.82
N ASN A 222 19.72 -11.32 -21.21
CA ASN A 222 19.89 -10.06 -21.93
C ASN A 222 20.96 -10.15 -23.02
N THR A 223 22.09 -10.81 -22.74
CA THR A 223 23.12 -11.05 -23.76
C THR A 223 22.60 -11.95 -24.89
N ALA A 224 21.84 -13.00 -24.58
CA ALA A 224 21.24 -13.87 -25.60
C ALA A 224 20.26 -13.11 -26.50
N ILE A 225 19.38 -12.29 -25.93
CA ILE A 225 18.42 -11.45 -26.67
C ILE A 225 19.17 -10.43 -27.54
N GLN A 226 20.23 -9.82 -27.04
CA GLN A 226 21.06 -8.89 -27.83
C GLN A 226 21.68 -9.57 -29.06
N ASN A 227 22.18 -10.80 -28.88
CA ASN A 227 22.73 -11.59 -29.99
C ASN A 227 21.64 -11.96 -31.02
N GLU A 228 20.44 -12.33 -30.57
CA GLU A 228 19.31 -12.61 -31.45
C GLU A 228 18.87 -11.38 -32.24
N ILE A 229 18.79 -10.22 -31.59
CA ILE A 229 18.49 -8.94 -32.26
C ILE A 229 19.53 -8.62 -33.34
N LEU A 230 20.82 -8.88 -33.09
CA LEU A 230 21.87 -8.69 -34.09
C LEU A 230 21.72 -9.66 -35.27
N SER A 231 21.44 -10.94 -35.00
CA SER A 231 21.18 -11.95 -36.03
C SER A 231 19.99 -11.59 -36.91
N LEU A 232 18.86 -11.20 -36.30
CA LEU A 232 17.65 -10.81 -37.03
C LEU A 232 17.85 -9.53 -37.85
N LYS A 233 18.67 -8.58 -37.37
CA LYS A 233 19.04 -7.40 -38.16
C LYS A 233 19.83 -7.76 -39.40
N GLN A 234 20.81 -8.66 -39.27
CA GLN A 234 21.58 -9.16 -40.40
C GLN A 234 20.69 -9.87 -41.42
N GLU A 235 19.80 -10.76 -40.97
CA GLU A 235 18.84 -11.46 -41.83
C GLU A 235 17.92 -10.48 -42.57
N ARG A 236 17.35 -9.51 -41.86
CA ARG A 236 16.53 -8.45 -42.48
C ARG A 236 17.29 -7.70 -43.57
N ASP A 237 18.55 -7.36 -43.32
CA ASP A 237 19.37 -6.63 -44.30
C ASP A 237 19.69 -7.51 -45.53
N THR A 238 19.93 -8.81 -45.34
CA THR A 238 20.08 -9.75 -46.46
C THR A 238 18.81 -9.85 -47.30
N LEU A 239 17.64 -10.05 -46.67
CA LEU A 239 16.35 -10.12 -47.36
C LEU A 239 16.01 -8.81 -48.08
N LYS A 240 16.36 -7.67 -47.49
CA LYS A 240 16.19 -6.36 -48.13
C LYS A 240 17.02 -6.26 -49.41
N ASN A 241 18.29 -6.69 -49.37
CA ASN A 241 19.16 -6.69 -50.55
C ASN A 241 18.65 -7.65 -51.63
N GLU A 242 18.21 -8.86 -51.26
CA GLU A 242 17.60 -9.82 -52.19
C GLU A 242 16.34 -9.23 -52.85
N ARG A 243 15.48 -8.56 -52.08
CA ARG A 243 14.30 -7.88 -52.61
C ARG A 243 14.66 -6.79 -53.63
N GLU A 244 15.67 -5.98 -53.34
CA GLU A 244 16.16 -4.94 -54.25
C GLU A 244 16.75 -5.53 -55.54
N GLN A 245 17.47 -6.64 -55.45
CA GLN A 245 17.97 -7.38 -56.62
C GLN A 245 16.81 -7.93 -57.46
N MET A 246 15.82 -8.56 -56.83
CA MET A 246 14.63 -9.10 -57.51
C MET A 246 13.82 -8.00 -58.21
N LEU A 247 13.69 -6.82 -57.59
CA LEU A 247 13.02 -5.67 -58.22
C LEU A 247 13.80 -5.14 -59.42
N SER A 248 15.13 -5.11 -59.32
CA SER A 248 16.01 -4.72 -60.42
C SER A 248 15.94 -5.70 -61.58
N GLU A 249 15.96 -7.01 -61.29
CA GLU A 249 15.80 -8.06 -62.29
C GLU A 249 14.42 -8.03 -62.93
N ARG A 250 13.35 -7.85 -62.14
CA ARG A 250 11.99 -7.69 -62.67
C ARG A 250 11.91 -6.50 -63.62
N SER A 251 12.50 -5.36 -63.25
CA SER A 251 12.53 -4.15 -64.09
C SER A 251 13.29 -4.40 -65.39
N ARG A 252 14.42 -5.11 -65.33
CA ARG A 252 15.17 -5.55 -66.51
C ARG A 252 14.33 -6.46 -67.40
N MET A 253 13.69 -7.49 -66.85
CA MET A 253 12.83 -8.40 -67.62
C MET A 253 11.65 -7.68 -68.28
N LEU A 254 11.02 -6.74 -67.59
CA LEU A 254 9.94 -5.93 -68.16
C LEU A 254 10.46 -5.05 -69.31
N SER A 255 11.65 -4.46 -69.16
CA SER A 255 12.31 -3.71 -70.22
C SER A 255 12.65 -4.60 -71.43
N ASP A 256 13.19 -5.80 -71.20
CA ASP A 256 13.51 -6.78 -72.25
C ASP A 256 12.23 -7.28 -72.95
N MET A 257 11.15 -7.52 -72.21
CA MET A 257 9.84 -7.86 -72.77
C MET A 257 9.28 -6.71 -73.59
N ALA A 258 9.37 -5.47 -73.11
CA ALA A 258 8.93 -4.29 -73.86
C ALA A 258 9.74 -4.10 -75.15
N ALA A 259 11.06 -4.35 -75.11
CA ALA A 259 11.92 -4.33 -76.29
C ALA A 259 11.59 -5.46 -77.28
N LYS A 260 11.40 -6.69 -76.80
CA LYS A 260 11.00 -7.84 -77.65
C LYS A 260 9.59 -7.70 -78.23
N ASN A 261 8.67 -7.06 -77.50
CA ASN A 261 7.32 -6.77 -77.97
C ASN A 261 7.26 -5.55 -78.92
N ARG A 262 8.33 -4.75 -79.03
CA ARG A 262 8.46 -3.71 -80.07
C ARG A 262 8.77 -4.29 -81.45
N ASP A 263 9.45 -5.43 -81.54
CA ASP A 263 9.85 -6.08 -82.80
C ASP A 263 8.86 -7.14 -83.33
N LYS A 264 7.80 -7.43 -82.57
CA LYS A 264 6.70 -8.31 -83.01
C LYS A 264 5.39 -7.63 -82.70
N ASN A 265 4.87 -6.93 -83.71
CA ASN A 265 3.48 -6.53 -83.94
C ASN A 265 2.53 -6.57 -82.72
N THR A 266 1.83 -5.45 -82.48
CA THR A 266 0.73 -5.20 -81.52
C THR A 266 1.11 -4.46 -80.23
N THR A 267 1.19 -3.14 -80.36
CA THR A 267 0.21 -2.23 -79.75
C THR A 267 -0.96 -2.96 -79.06
N TYR A 268 -0.82 -3.30 -77.78
CA TYR A 268 -1.93 -3.11 -76.86
C TYR A 268 -1.84 -1.67 -76.39
N SER A 269 -2.35 -0.79 -77.26
CA SER A 269 -2.93 0.46 -76.84
C SER A 269 -3.86 0.16 -75.68
N ILE A 270 -3.47 0.65 -74.49
CA ILE A 270 -4.41 1.26 -73.55
C ILE A 270 -5.51 1.90 -74.41
N SER A 271 -6.72 1.38 -74.25
CA SER A 271 -7.90 1.66 -75.04
C SER A 271 -7.93 3.09 -75.58
N ILE A 272 -7.82 3.18 -76.91
CA ILE A 272 -8.28 4.31 -77.71
C ILE A 272 -9.80 4.27 -77.62
N ASN A 273 -10.32 4.82 -76.52
CA ASN A 273 -11.67 5.33 -76.28
C ASN A 273 -11.56 5.91 -74.87
N GLY A 274 -11.48 7.24 -74.76
CA GLY A 274 -11.18 7.98 -73.54
C GLY A 274 -12.28 7.87 -72.46
N ASP A 275 -12.41 6.69 -71.87
CA ASP A 275 -13.12 6.48 -70.62
C ASP A 275 -12.04 6.27 -69.55
N ASP A 276 -11.70 7.33 -68.82
CA ASP A 276 -10.83 7.34 -67.63
C ASP A 276 -11.49 6.57 -66.46
N SER A 277 -12.16 5.46 -66.73
CA SER A 277 -12.83 4.65 -65.73
C SER A 277 -11.76 3.95 -64.89
N PRO A 278 -11.62 4.30 -63.60
CA PRO A 278 -10.60 3.71 -62.73
C PRO A 278 -10.87 2.21 -62.57
N GLN A 279 -9.83 1.39 -62.67
CA GLN A 279 -9.95 -0.05 -62.44
C GLN A 279 -10.37 -0.34 -60.99
N HIS A 280 -11.10 -1.44 -60.77
CA HIS A 280 -11.57 -1.83 -59.43
C HIS A 280 -10.47 -1.90 -58.37
N HIS A 281 -9.23 -2.22 -58.74
CA HIS A 281 -8.10 -2.25 -57.81
C HIS A 281 -7.78 -0.87 -57.22
N ILE A 282 -7.92 0.21 -58.01
CA ILE A 282 -7.73 1.60 -57.57
C ILE A 282 -8.89 2.02 -56.68
N LEU A 283 -10.12 1.67 -57.08
CA LEU A 283 -11.32 1.99 -56.30
C LEU A 283 -11.35 1.29 -54.95
N TYR A 284 -10.91 0.04 -54.89
CA TYR A 284 -10.75 -0.69 -53.65
C TYR A 284 -9.74 -0.03 -52.70
N GLN A 285 -8.59 0.44 -53.20
CA GLN A 285 -7.62 1.15 -52.38
C GLN A 285 -8.19 2.47 -51.83
N LYS A 286 -8.94 3.21 -52.65
CA LYS A 286 -9.63 4.43 -52.22
C LYS A 286 -10.73 4.13 -51.20
N PHE A 287 -11.51 3.07 -51.41
CA PHE A 287 -12.49 2.59 -50.46
C PHE A 287 -11.86 2.28 -49.11
N ARG A 288 -10.74 1.56 -49.09
CA ARG A 288 -9.98 1.26 -47.88
C ARG A 288 -9.41 2.52 -47.23
N GLN A 289 -8.88 3.46 -48.01
CA GLN A 289 -8.35 4.73 -47.48
C GLN A 289 -9.45 5.54 -46.76
N ILE A 290 -10.59 5.74 -47.42
CA ILE A 290 -11.74 6.45 -46.84
C ILE A 290 -12.21 5.73 -45.57
N ARG A 291 -12.31 4.40 -45.59
CA ARG A 291 -12.70 3.56 -44.45
C ARG A 291 -11.73 3.67 -43.26
N ASP A 292 -10.44 3.46 -43.51
CA ASP A 292 -9.44 3.24 -42.47
C ASP A 292 -8.81 4.53 -41.95
N GLN A 293 -8.81 5.60 -42.74
CA GLN A 293 -8.22 6.89 -42.36
C GLN A 293 -9.30 7.92 -42.08
N GLU A 294 -10.09 8.27 -43.10
CA GLU A 294 -10.98 9.43 -43.03
C GLU A 294 -12.16 9.18 -42.08
N PHE A 295 -12.92 8.10 -42.30
CA PHE A 295 -14.04 7.76 -41.41
C PHE A 295 -13.55 7.46 -40.00
N ASN A 296 -12.40 6.82 -39.84
CA ASN A 296 -11.85 6.52 -38.52
C ASN A 296 -11.46 7.80 -37.75
N ALA A 297 -10.78 8.74 -38.40
CA ALA A 297 -10.44 10.02 -37.80
C ALA A 297 -11.71 10.81 -37.44
N PHE A 298 -12.63 10.94 -38.40
CA PHE A 298 -13.84 11.74 -38.23
C PHE A 298 -14.82 11.14 -37.20
N SER A 299 -14.97 9.81 -37.16
CA SER A 299 -15.83 9.15 -36.17
C SER A 299 -15.33 9.37 -34.73
N ASN A 300 -14.01 9.45 -34.52
CA ASN A 300 -13.46 9.77 -33.20
C ASN A 300 -13.73 11.23 -32.82
N GLU A 301 -13.72 12.13 -33.79
CA GLU A 301 -14.05 13.54 -33.58
C GLU A 301 -15.52 13.74 -33.23
N ILE A 302 -16.44 13.11 -33.98
CA ILE A 302 -17.87 13.08 -33.64
C ILE A 302 -18.06 12.47 -32.25
N PHE A 303 -17.41 11.34 -31.95
CA PHE A 303 -17.54 10.71 -30.64
C PHE A 303 -17.08 11.64 -29.50
N ARG A 304 -15.99 12.40 -29.69
CA ARG A 304 -15.52 13.39 -28.72
C ARG A 304 -16.57 14.48 -28.50
N TYR A 305 -17.13 15.02 -29.58
CA TYR A 305 -18.20 16.01 -29.50
C TYR A 305 -19.44 15.45 -28.79
N CYS A 306 -19.91 14.25 -29.15
CA CYS A 306 -21.02 13.59 -28.46
C CYS A 306 -20.72 13.38 -26.97
N CYS A 307 -19.49 13.04 -26.60
CA CYS A 307 -19.08 12.88 -25.19
C CYS A 307 -19.02 14.20 -24.40
N GLU A 308 -18.85 15.35 -25.07
CA GLU A 308 -18.92 16.66 -24.43
C GLU A 308 -20.37 17.01 -24.07
N GLN A 309 -21.34 16.53 -24.87
CA GLN A 309 -22.76 16.70 -24.62
C GLN A 309 -23.32 15.65 -23.64
N ASP A 310 -22.90 14.39 -23.78
CA ASP A 310 -23.29 13.28 -22.91
C ASP A 310 -22.05 12.45 -22.50
N PRO A 311 -21.47 12.73 -21.31
CA PRO A 311 -20.33 11.99 -20.78
C PRO A 311 -20.59 10.49 -20.55
N ALA A 312 -21.85 10.03 -20.46
CA ALA A 312 -22.19 8.63 -20.22
C ALA A 312 -21.77 7.72 -21.38
N LEU A 313 -21.68 8.26 -22.60
CA LEU A 313 -21.24 7.55 -23.81
C LEU A 313 -19.83 6.96 -23.70
N LYS A 314 -19.00 7.48 -22.78
CA LYS A 314 -17.65 6.95 -22.52
C LYS A 314 -17.66 5.51 -22.01
N ALA A 315 -18.72 5.10 -21.29
CA ALA A 315 -18.84 3.74 -20.75
C ALA A 315 -18.91 2.68 -21.86
N ASN A 316 -19.50 3.02 -23.01
CA ASN A 316 -19.68 2.13 -24.16
C ASN A 316 -18.90 2.60 -25.39
N ARG A 317 -17.75 3.27 -25.19
CA ARG A 317 -16.96 3.92 -26.25
C ARG A 317 -16.82 3.10 -27.54
N LYS A 318 -16.55 1.79 -27.41
CA LYS A 318 -16.34 0.91 -28.55
C LYS A 318 -17.61 0.75 -29.39
N LEU A 319 -18.75 0.52 -28.74
CA LEU A 319 -20.05 0.39 -29.41
C LEU A 319 -20.45 1.73 -30.03
N GLU A 320 -20.31 2.83 -29.29
CA GLU A 320 -20.67 4.17 -29.80
C GLU A 320 -19.86 4.56 -31.05
N ILE A 321 -18.54 4.33 -31.04
CA ILE A 321 -17.70 4.55 -32.23
C ILE A 321 -18.13 3.65 -33.39
N ALA A 322 -18.50 2.39 -33.13
CA ALA A 322 -19.00 1.49 -34.16
C ALA A 322 -20.34 1.97 -34.74
N THR A 323 -21.25 2.46 -33.89
CA THR A 323 -22.54 3.04 -34.29
C THR A 323 -22.35 4.28 -35.15
N ILE A 324 -21.47 5.21 -34.75
CA ILE A 324 -21.14 6.41 -35.53
C ILE A 324 -20.62 6.02 -36.92
N LYS A 325 -19.64 5.11 -36.99
CA LYS A 325 -19.08 4.63 -38.27
C LYS A 325 -20.13 3.98 -39.14
N SER A 326 -21.02 3.18 -38.56
CA SER A 326 -22.11 2.51 -39.26
C SER A 326 -23.10 3.51 -39.84
N ILE A 327 -23.49 4.54 -39.08
CA ILE A 327 -24.37 5.62 -39.56
C ILE A 327 -23.68 6.38 -40.70
N LEU A 328 -22.44 6.82 -40.51
CA LEU A 328 -21.69 7.50 -41.57
C LEU A 328 -21.62 6.64 -42.83
N SER A 329 -21.31 5.35 -42.69
CA SER A 329 -21.17 4.45 -43.83
C SER A 329 -22.50 4.22 -44.53
N LYS A 330 -23.58 3.99 -43.77
CA LYS A 330 -24.93 3.83 -44.29
C LYS A 330 -25.38 5.07 -45.08
N GLN A 331 -25.17 6.27 -44.53
CA GLN A 331 -25.60 7.50 -45.18
C GLN A 331 -24.73 7.87 -46.38
N ILE A 332 -23.41 7.90 -46.21
CA ILE A 332 -22.51 8.40 -47.23
C ILE A 332 -22.30 7.38 -48.34
N ILE A 333 -22.02 6.13 -47.97
CA ILE A 333 -21.60 5.11 -48.92
C ILE A 333 -22.82 4.40 -49.50
N ILE A 334 -23.75 3.94 -48.66
CA ILE A 334 -24.85 3.10 -49.14
C ILE A 334 -25.98 3.93 -49.74
N ASN A 335 -26.48 4.93 -49.02
CA ASN A 335 -27.50 5.82 -49.58
C ASN A 335 -26.90 6.65 -50.73
N GLY A 336 -25.63 7.07 -50.62
CA GLY A 336 -24.90 7.65 -51.75
C GLY A 336 -24.87 6.75 -52.99
N LEU A 337 -24.56 5.46 -52.85
CA LEU A 337 -24.58 4.53 -53.99
C LEU A 337 -25.98 4.39 -54.60
N LYS A 338 -27.05 4.36 -53.77
CA LYS A 338 -28.44 4.31 -54.27
C LYS A 338 -28.77 5.50 -55.16
N LEU A 339 -28.22 6.69 -54.89
CA LEU A 339 -28.43 7.87 -55.74
C LEU A 339 -27.91 7.66 -57.18
N PHE A 340 -26.89 6.81 -57.36
CA PHE A 340 -26.31 6.52 -58.67
C PHE A 340 -26.89 5.24 -59.31
N ILE A 341 -27.30 4.25 -58.50
CA ILE A 341 -27.92 3.01 -58.99
C ILE A 341 -29.38 3.21 -59.39
N VAL A 342 -30.15 4.05 -58.68
CA VAL A 342 -31.56 4.33 -59.02
C VAL A 342 -31.70 5.05 -60.38
N THR A 343 -30.60 5.56 -60.92
CA THR A 343 -30.54 6.24 -62.22
C THR A 343 -30.00 5.39 -63.37
N SER A 344 -29.56 4.14 -63.14
CA SER A 344 -29.21 3.23 -64.22
C SER A 344 -30.44 2.47 -64.71
N ASP A 345 -30.65 2.43 -66.02
CA ASP A 345 -31.76 1.72 -66.65
C ASP A 345 -31.89 0.31 -66.06
N PHE A 346 -33.07 0.00 -65.49
CA PHE A 346 -33.35 -1.34 -64.98
C PHE A 346 -33.06 -2.35 -66.11
N PRO A 347 -32.15 -3.32 -65.89
CA PRO A 347 -31.96 -4.42 -66.84
C PRO A 347 -33.31 -5.08 -67.12
N ASP A 348 -33.55 -5.52 -68.36
CA ASP A 348 -34.76 -6.27 -68.72
C ASP A 348 -35.01 -7.47 -67.78
N GLU A 349 -33.94 -8.03 -67.22
CA GLU A 349 -33.97 -9.08 -66.21
C GLU A 349 -34.64 -8.63 -64.90
N THR A 350 -34.44 -7.39 -64.48
CA THR A 350 -35.08 -6.80 -63.30
C THR A 350 -36.56 -6.56 -63.54
N VAL A 351 -36.94 -6.12 -64.75
CA VAL A 351 -38.35 -6.02 -65.16
C VAL A 351 -38.99 -7.41 -65.12
N LYS A 352 -38.32 -8.44 -65.63
CA LYS A 352 -38.80 -9.84 -65.57
C LYS A 352 -38.93 -10.37 -64.15
N ASN A 353 -38.00 -10.05 -63.25
CA ASN A 353 -38.05 -10.48 -61.86
C ASN A 353 -39.18 -9.80 -61.08
N VAL A 354 -39.38 -8.49 -61.28
CA VAL A 354 -40.52 -7.76 -60.74
C VAL A 354 -41.83 -8.32 -61.31
N LEU A 355 -41.89 -8.57 -62.62
CA LEU A 355 -43.03 -9.19 -63.28
C LEU A 355 -43.36 -10.55 -62.64
N LYS A 356 -42.35 -11.37 -62.38
CA LYS A 356 -42.51 -12.69 -61.75
C LYS A 356 -43.05 -12.59 -60.32
N VAL A 357 -42.54 -11.65 -59.52
CA VAL A 357 -43.00 -11.43 -58.14
C VAL A 357 -44.42 -10.88 -58.10
N VAL A 358 -44.72 -9.86 -58.91
CA VAL A 358 -46.05 -9.25 -58.97
C VAL A 358 -47.06 -10.25 -59.54
N SER A 359 -46.69 -11.03 -60.57
CA SER A 359 -47.54 -12.10 -61.11
C SER A 359 -47.82 -13.18 -60.07
N LYS A 360 -46.82 -13.56 -59.25
CA LYS A 360 -47.01 -14.52 -58.17
C LYS A 360 -47.97 -13.99 -57.10
N SER A 361 -47.81 -12.73 -56.69
CA SER A 361 -48.72 -12.08 -55.74
C SER A 361 -50.14 -11.92 -56.30
N PHE A 362 -50.27 -11.56 -57.57
CA PHE A 362 -51.56 -11.45 -58.25
C PHE A 362 -52.29 -12.80 -58.33
N ARG A 363 -51.57 -13.89 -58.65
CA ARG A 363 -52.12 -15.26 -58.63
C ARG A 363 -52.61 -15.63 -57.23
N SER A 364 -51.80 -15.35 -56.21
CA SER A 364 -52.13 -15.62 -54.80
C SER A 364 -53.41 -14.90 -54.35
N ILE A 365 -53.54 -13.60 -54.66
CA ILE A 365 -54.71 -12.79 -54.28
C ILE A 365 -55.96 -13.18 -55.08
N SER A 366 -55.79 -13.55 -56.35
CA SER A 366 -56.90 -13.89 -57.24
C SER A 366 -57.36 -15.35 -57.11
N GLY A 367 -56.74 -16.14 -56.23
CA GLY A 367 -57.06 -17.56 -56.04
C GLY A 367 -56.72 -18.44 -57.26
N ILE A 368 -55.86 -17.96 -58.15
CA ILE A 368 -55.43 -18.69 -59.35
C ILE A 368 -54.34 -19.68 -58.92
N ALA A 369 -54.51 -20.96 -59.23
CA ALA A 369 -53.53 -22.00 -58.90
C ALA A 369 -52.14 -21.64 -59.46
N GLU A 370 -51.07 -21.95 -58.72
CA GLU A 370 -49.69 -21.51 -59.04
C GLU A 370 -49.24 -21.86 -60.47
N ASN A 371 -49.82 -22.90 -61.08
CA ASN A 371 -49.48 -23.42 -62.41
C ASN A 371 -50.52 -23.10 -63.51
N ALA A 372 -51.59 -22.38 -63.21
CA ALA A 372 -52.56 -22.00 -64.23
C ALA A 372 -52.03 -20.83 -65.08
N ASP A 373 -52.22 -20.92 -66.39
CA ASP A 373 -51.84 -19.84 -67.31
C ASP A 373 -52.72 -18.63 -67.07
N ILE A 374 -52.07 -17.48 -66.85
CA ILE A 374 -52.77 -16.19 -66.82
C ILE A 374 -53.14 -15.87 -68.28
N PRO A 375 -54.40 -15.48 -68.56
CA PRO A 375 -54.77 -15.00 -69.89
C PRO A 375 -53.77 -13.95 -70.38
N GLU A 376 -53.28 -14.14 -71.60
CA GLU A 376 -52.18 -13.34 -72.16
C GLU A 376 -52.47 -11.84 -72.12
N GLU A 377 -53.74 -11.46 -72.26
CA GLU A 377 -54.25 -10.09 -72.14
C GLU A 377 -53.98 -9.48 -70.75
N ILE A 378 -54.26 -10.23 -69.66
CA ILE A 378 -54.02 -9.78 -68.29
C ILE A 378 -52.52 -9.71 -68.02
N ASN A 379 -51.74 -10.67 -68.53
CA ASN A 379 -50.29 -10.67 -68.36
C ASN A 379 -49.64 -9.46 -69.07
N ASN A 380 -50.09 -9.16 -70.29
CA ASN A 380 -49.66 -8.00 -71.05
C ASN A 380 -50.06 -6.68 -70.36
N GLU A 381 -51.24 -6.63 -69.75
CA GLU A 381 -51.70 -5.44 -69.01
C GLU A 381 -50.94 -5.24 -67.69
N LEU A 382 -50.62 -6.32 -66.98
CA LEU A 382 -49.76 -6.30 -65.79
C LEU A 382 -48.34 -5.84 -66.14
N GLU A 383 -47.79 -6.36 -67.23
CA GLU A 383 -46.49 -5.95 -67.77
C GLU A 383 -46.49 -4.48 -68.18
N ASN A 384 -47.55 -4.02 -68.85
CA ASN A 384 -47.71 -2.61 -69.22
C ASN A 384 -47.86 -1.70 -68.00
N LEU A 385 -48.59 -2.11 -66.95
CA LEU A 385 -48.71 -1.37 -65.68
C LEU A 385 -47.37 -1.30 -64.94
N ILE A 386 -46.59 -2.38 -64.93
CA ILE A 386 -45.26 -2.39 -64.33
C ILE A 386 -44.30 -1.51 -65.13
N LYS A 387 -44.34 -1.58 -66.47
CA LYS A 387 -43.59 -0.69 -67.35
C LYS A 387 -44.01 0.77 -67.17
N GLN A 388 -45.31 1.06 -67.00
CA GLN A 388 -45.82 2.40 -66.74
C GLN A 388 -45.43 2.91 -65.34
N GLY A 389 -45.51 2.09 -64.29
CA GLY A 389 -45.03 2.43 -62.96
C GLY A 389 -43.53 2.72 -62.94
N MET A 390 -42.75 1.89 -63.64
CA MET A 390 -41.32 2.10 -63.88
C MET A 390 -41.05 3.37 -64.71
N LYS A 391 -41.93 3.68 -65.67
CA LYS A 391 -41.86 4.91 -66.50
C LYS A 391 -42.24 6.15 -65.70
N LEU A 392 -43.19 6.08 -64.78
CA LEU A 392 -43.54 7.19 -63.88
C LEU A 392 -42.42 7.46 -62.86
N LEU A 393 -41.77 6.41 -62.35
CA LEU A 393 -40.52 6.53 -61.58
C LEU A 393 -39.40 7.20 -62.41
N ARG A 394 -39.40 6.99 -63.73
CA ARG A 394 -38.47 7.61 -64.69
C ARG A 394 -38.84 9.07 -65.02
N GLU A 395 -40.13 9.40 -65.14
CA GLU A 395 -40.61 10.73 -65.54
C GLU A 395 -40.64 11.76 -64.40
N GLY A 396 -40.65 11.33 -63.13
CA GLY A 396 -40.39 12.21 -61.99
C GLY A 396 -38.94 12.68 -61.88
N SER A 397 -38.02 12.13 -62.68
CA SER A 397 -36.61 12.52 -62.76
C SER A 397 -36.29 12.93 -64.20
N SER A 398 -36.28 14.23 -64.46
CA SER A 398 -36.22 14.77 -65.82
C SER A 398 -35.02 14.30 -66.65
N ALA A 399 -35.36 13.69 -67.79
CA ALA A 399 -34.68 13.69 -69.10
C ALA A 399 -33.31 13.02 -69.29
N GLY A 400 -33.29 12.05 -70.23
CA GLY A 400 -32.19 11.86 -71.18
C GLY A 400 -31.23 10.70 -70.88
N THR A 401 -31.35 9.62 -71.64
CA THR A 401 -30.40 8.49 -71.69
C THR A 401 -29.04 8.91 -72.26
N SER A 402 -28.16 9.29 -71.36
CA SER A 402 -26.70 9.27 -71.43
C SER A 402 -26.27 9.28 -69.97
N LYS A 403 -25.26 8.47 -69.56
CA LYS A 403 -24.62 8.50 -68.22
C LYS A 403 -24.95 9.82 -67.52
N ARG A 404 -25.95 9.85 -66.61
CA ARG A 404 -26.49 11.12 -66.05
C ARG A 404 -25.33 11.82 -65.35
N SER A 405 -24.72 12.78 -66.04
CA SER A 405 -23.64 13.56 -65.47
C SER A 405 -24.32 14.54 -64.55
N TRP A 406 -24.42 14.15 -63.27
CA TRP A 406 -24.82 15.04 -62.20
C TRP A 406 -24.14 16.39 -62.39
N ASN A 407 -24.94 17.44 -62.51
CA ASN A 407 -24.39 18.78 -62.55
C ASN A 407 -23.85 19.14 -61.15
N GLN A 408 -23.00 20.18 -61.08
CA GLN A 408 -22.34 20.55 -59.83
C GLN A 408 -23.34 20.95 -58.74
N GLU A 409 -24.50 21.48 -59.12
CA GLU A 409 -25.56 21.93 -58.22
C GLU A 409 -26.31 20.74 -57.59
N GLU A 410 -26.76 19.77 -58.40
CA GLU A 410 -27.36 18.50 -57.95
C GLU A 410 -26.43 17.78 -56.97
N PHE A 411 -25.12 17.71 -57.30
CA PHE A 411 -24.14 17.06 -56.45
C PHE A 411 -23.94 17.80 -55.13
N THR A 412 -23.93 19.12 -55.15
CA THR A 412 -23.83 19.94 -53.93
C THR A 412 -25.07 19.80 -53.06
N THR A 413 -26.26 19.73 -53.67
CA THR A 413 -27.52 19.47 -52.96
C THR A 413 -27.50 18.11 -52.28
N ALA A 414 -27.10 17.04 -52.97
CA ALA A 414 -26.99 15.72 -52.34
C ALA A 414 -25.96 15.67 -51.23
N VAL A 415 -24.84 16.39 -51.34
CA VAL A 415 -23.88 16.52 -50.23
C VAL A 415 -24.58 17.10 -49.00
N LYS A 416 -25.35 18.19 -49.15
CA LYS A 416 -26.07 18.80 -48.03
C LYS A 416 -27.15 17.90 -47.45
N GLU A 417 -27.94 17.25 -48.29
CA GLU A 417 -29.00 16.33 -47.84
C GLU A 417 -28.44 15.14 -47.06
N ILE A 418 -27.34 14.54 -47.53
CA ILE A 418 -26.69 13.43 -46.83
C ILE A 418 -26.03 13.92 -45.53
N SER A 419 -25.35 15.08 -45.54
CA SER A 419 -24.80 15.68 -44.32
C SER A 419 -25.89 15.88 -43.27
N GLN A 420 -27.03 16.42 -43.66
CA GLN A 420 -28.17 16.60 -42.75
C GLN A 420 -28.71 15.26 -42.25
N SER A 421 -28.79 14.25 -43.11
CA SER A 421 -29.21 12.91 -42.71
C SER A 421 -28.25 12.26 -41.72
N VAL A 422 -26.94 12.55 -41.81
CA VAL A 422 -25.94 12.10 -40.84
C VAL A 422 -26.21 12.73 -39.47
N TYR A 423 -26.41 14.04 -39.39
CA TYR A 423 -26.72 14.71 -38.11
C TYR A 423 -28.01 14.19 -37.48
N ASN A 424 -29.05 14.00 -38.30
CA ASN A 424 -30.34 13.50 -37.85
C ASN A 424 -30.23 12.08 -37.27
N GLU A 425 -29.51 11.16 -37.94
CA GLU A 425 -29.34 9.79 -37.43
C GLU A 425 -28.42 9.73 -36.20
N LEU A 426 -27.44 10.62 -36.11
CA LEU A 426 -26.57 10.76 -34.93
C LEU A 426 -27.25 11.48 -33.75
N LYS A 427 -28.48 11.99 -33.93
CA LYS A 427 -29.21 12.79 -32.94
C LYS A 427 -28.41 14.01 -32.46
N MET A 428 -27.65 14.62 -33.36
CA MET A 428 -26.94 15.87 -33.09
C MET A 428 -27.95 17.03 -33.02
N PRO A 429 -27.61 18.13 -32.33
CA PRO A 429 -28.47 19.31 -32.26
C PRO A 429 -28.65 19.94 -33.66
N GLU A 430 -29.49 20.98 -33.76
CA GLU A 430 -29.71 21.67 -35.03
C GLU A 430 -28.38 22.11 -35.66
N GLU A 431 -28.32 22.15 -36.99
CA GLU A 431 -27.09 22.41 -37.73
C GLU A 431 -26.38 23.70 -37.30
N THR A 432 -27.12 24.69 -36.79
CA THR A 432 -26.57 25.95 -36.25
C THR A 432 -25.74 25.77 -34.98
N ASP A 433 -25.98 24.71 -34.22
CA ASP A 433 -25.35 24.44 -32.93
C ASP A 433 -24.18 23.44 -33.04
N ILE A 434 -23.96 22.87 -34.23
CA ILE A 434 -22.83 22.00 -34.52
C ILE A 434 -21.59 22.87 -34.80
N PRO A 435 -20.43 22.58 -34.18
CA PRO A 435 -19.19 23.30 -34.45
C PRO A 435 -18.87 23.35 -35.94
N GLU A 436 -18.47 24.52 -36.43
CA GLU A 436 -18.24 24.75 -37.86
C GLU A 436 -17.26 23.75 -38.47
N GLN A 437 -16.20 23.40 -37.74
CA GLN A 437 -15.22 22.42 -38.19
C GLN A 437 -15.86 21.04 -38.46
N ILE A 438 -16.74 20.57 -37.57
CA ILE A 438 -17.45 19.29 -37.75
C ILE A 438 -18.37 19.36 -38.98
N ARG A 439 -18.97 20.52 -39.27
CA ARG A 439 -19.81 20.70 -40.46
C ARG A 439 -19.00 20.59 -41.75
N ILE A 440 -17.89 21.33 -41.81
CA ILE A 440 -16.96 21.31 -42.94
C ILE A 440 -16.43 19.90 -43.17
N ASP A 441 -16.01 19.22 -42.11
CA ASP A 441 -15.45 17.87 -42.22
C ASP A 441 -16.51 16.83 -42.61
N THR A 442 -17.76 17.00 -42.16
CA THR A 442 -18.89 16.17 -42.63
C THR A 442 -19.10 16.34 -44.13
N GLU A 443 -19.22 17.59 -44.62
CA GLU A 443 -19.44 17.84 -46.05
C GLU A 443 -18.28 17.32 -46.91
N ASN A 444 -17.04 17.49 -46.44
CA ASN A 444 -15.85 16.97 -47.12
C ASN A 444 -15.86 15.44 -47.18
N LEU A 445 -16.22 14.77 -46.08
CA LEU A 445 -16.31 13.31 -46.04
C LEU A 445 -17.44 12.80 -46.95
N VAL A 446 -18.60 13.45 -46.91
CA VAL A 446 -19.75 13.13 -47.77
C VAL A 446 -19.38 13.30 -49.24
N ARG A 447 -18.70 14.39 -49.60
CA ARG A 447 -18.22 14.66 -50.96
C ARG A 447 -17.27 13.56 -51.45
N GLN A 448 -16.27 13.21 -50.66
CA GLN A 448 -15.30 12.16 -51.00
C GLN A 448 -15.98 10.78 -51.14
N GLY A 449 -16.87 10.44 -50.22
CA GLY A 449 -17.65 9.21 -50.28
C GLY A 449 -18.58 9.15 -51.50
N LEU A 450 -19.28 10.24 -51.82
CA LEU A 450 -20.14 10.34 -53.00
C LEU A 450 -19.36 10.22 -54.31
N GLU A 451 -18.18 10.86 -54.41
CA GLU A 451 -17.31 10.69 -55.57
C GLU A 451 -16.81 9.25 -55.73
N LEU A 452 -16.50 8.58 -54.62
CA LEU A 452 -16.10 7.18 -54.64
C LEU A 452 -17.24 6.30 -55.14
N VAL A 453 -18.44 6.42 -54.56
CA VAL A 453 -19.56 5.54 -54.94
C VAL A 453 -20.12 5.86 -56.33
N LYS A 454 -20.01 7.11 -56.80
CA LYS A 454 -20.22 7.47 -58.21
C LYS A 454 -19.28 6.69 -59.13
N LYS A 455 -17.99 6.64 -58.79
CA LYS A 455 -17.00 5.87 -59.56
C LYS A 455 -17.29 4.37 -59.50
N ILE A 456 -17.57 3.82 -58.32
CA ILE A 456 -17.94 2.40 -58.13
C ILE A 456 -19.15 2.01 -58.99
N ALA A 457 -20.19 2.84 -59.03
CA ALA A 457 -21.39 2.62 -59.85
C ALA A 457 -21.13 2.73 -61.36
N SER A 458 -20.07 3.43 -61.77
CA SER A 458 -19.77 3.72 -63.18
C SER A 458 -18.77 2.76 -63.83
N VAL A 459 -18.11 1.88 -63.05
CA VAL A 459 -17.20 0.86 -63.60
C VAL A 459 -17.99 -0.31 -64.18
N ASP A 460 -17.43 -0.99 -65.18
CA ASP A 460 -18.00 -2.19 -65.80
C ASP A 460 -17.12 -3.43 -65.49
N PRO A 461 -17.65 -4.48 -64.81
CA PRO A 461 -19.00 -4.55 -64.24
C PRO A 461 -19.15 -3.63 -63.00
N PRO A 462 -20.36 -3.14 -62.70
CA PRO A 462 -20.57 -2.24 -61.57
C PRO A 462 -20.24 -2.93 -60.26
N GLY A 463 -19.56 -2.19 -59.39
CA GLY A 463 -19.27 -2.66 -58.05
C GLY A 463 -20.51 -2.65 -57.16
N VAL A 464 -20.68 -3.69 -56.35
CA VAL A 464 -21.81 -3.84 -55.43
C VAL A 464 -21.30 -3.68 -54.01
N LEU A 465 -21.99 -2.83 -53.24
CA LEU A 465 -21.76 -2.71 -51.81
C LEU A 465 -22.83 -3.51 -51.07
N TRP A 466 -22.40 -4.35 -50.14
CA TRP A 466 -23.31 -5.19 -49.38
C TRP A 466 -23.25 -4.88 -47.90
N ILE A 467 -24.42 -4.88 -47.25
CA ILE A 467 -24.58 -4.79 -45.81
C ILE A 467 -25.19 -6.10 -45.33
N GLU A 468 -24.62 -6.66 -44.29
CA GLU A 468 -25.18 -7.84 -43.65
C GLU A 468 -26.31 -7.44 -42.71
N LYS A 469 -27.35 -8.27 -42.62
CA LYS A 469 -28.48 -8.02 -41.72
C LYS A 469 -28.03 -8.17 -40.27
N GLU A 470 -28.62 -7.35 -39.40
CA GLU A 470 -28.49 -7.55 -37.96
C GLU A 470 -28.94 -8.96 -37.58
N SER A 471 -28.25 -9.55 -36.61
CA SER A 471 -28.39 -10.94 -36.15
C SER A 471 -27.93 -12.03 -37.12
N THR A 472 -27.34 -11.70 -38.29
CA THR A 472 -26.70 -12.74 -39.12
C THR A 472 -25.44 -13.28 -38.45
N LEU A 473 -25.16 -14.58 -38.63
CA LEU A 473 -23.93 -15.21 -38.15
C LEU A 473 -22.69 -14.68 -38.87
N PHE A 474 -21.62 -14.48 -38.09
CA PHE A 474 -20.30 -14.13 -38.63
C PHE A 474 -19.79 -15.20 -39.61
N LYS A 475 -19.14 -14.77 -40.69
CA LYS A 475 -18.64 -15.64 -41.76
C LYS A 475 -17.27 -15.11 -42.18
N SER A 476 -16.21 -15.84 -41.87
CA SER A 476 -14.83 -15.35 -42.02
C SER A 476 -14.42 -15.09 -43.49
N ASP A 477 -15.11 -15.68 -44.47
CA ASP A 477 -14.90 -15.43 -45.90
C ASP A 477 -15.46 -14.08 -46.35
N ARG A 478 -16.47 -13.54 -45.66
CA ARG A 478 -17.16 -12.29 -46.01
C ARG A 478 -17.00 -11.18 -44.99
N HIS A 479 -16.70 -11.51 -43.74
CA HIS A 479 -16.72 -10.57 -42.63
C HIS A 479 -15.33 -10.41 -42.02
N GLU A 480 -15.04 -9.19 -41.62
CA GLU A 480 -13.92 -8.81 -40.78
C GLU A 480 -14.51 -8.30 -39.47
N ALA A 481 -14.09 -8.86 -38.33
CA ALA A 481 -14.56 -8.39 -37.03
C ALA A 481 -13.83 -7.09 -36.66
N MET A 482 -14.55 -6.11 -36.12
CA MET A 482 -13.92 -4.92 -35.56
C MET A 482 -12.89 -5.31 -34.49
N LEU A 483 -11.75 -4.61 -34.45
CA LEU A 483 -10.70 -4.89 -33.46
C LEU A 483 -11.26 -4.99 -32.03
N GLY A 484 -10.97 -6.13 -31.39
CA GLY A 484 -11.43 -6.47 -30.04
C GLY A 484 -12.84 -7.04 -29.96
N CYS A 485 -13.54 -7.26 -31.09
CA CYS A 485 -14.71 -8.14 -31.17
C CYS A 485 -14.24 -9.57 -31.48
N GLU A 486 -15.06 -10.57 -31.16
CA GLU A 486 -14.76 -11.97 -31.49
C GLU A 486 -14.98 -12.23 -32.99
N GLU A 487 -14.11 -13.03 -33.60
CA GLU A 487 -14.27 -13.53 -34.97
C GLU A 487 -15.31 -14.66 -35.05
N GLY A 488 -16.50 -14.42 -34.48
CA GLY A 488 -17.61 -15.36 -34.32
C GLY A 488 -18.88 -14.65 -33.81
N GLY A 489 -19.93 -15.42 -33.53
CA GLY A 489 -21.18 -14.89 -32.96
C GLY A 489 -22.12 -14.23 -33.97
N LYS A 490 -23.02 -13.40 -33.45
CA LYS A 490 -24.03 -12.66 -34.24
C LYS A 490 -23.55 -11.24 -34.54
N ILE A 491 -23.81 -10.78 -35.76
CA ILE A 491 -23.53 -9.41 -36.17
C ILE A 491 -24.59 -8.49 -35.54
N LEU A 492 -24.16 -7.58 -34.68
CA LEU A 492 -25.04 -6.55 -34.13
C LEU A 492 -25.26 -5.43 -35.15
N LEU A 493 -24.20 -4.97 -35.80
CA LEU A 493 -24.28 -3.98 -36.87
C LEU A 493 -23.11 -4.07 -37.84
N THR A 494 -23.36 -3.74 -39.10
CA THR A 494 -22.33 -3.59 -40.13
C THR A 494 -21.73 -2.19 -40.02
N ILE A 495 -20.43 -2.11 -39.72
CA ILE A 495 -19.71 -0.84 -39.57
C ILE A 495 -19.39 -0.24 -40.94
N TYR A 496 -18.92 -1.07 -41.86
CA TYR A 496 -18.72 -0.70 -43.25
C TYR A 496 -19.21 -1.82 -44.16
N PRO A 497 -19.86 -1.51 -45.29
CA PRO A 497 -20.26 -2.51 -46.24
C PRO A 497 -19.03 -3.18 -46.82
N GLY A 498 -19.20 -4.41 -47.26
CA GLY A 498 -18.17 -5.02 -48.07
C GLY A 498 -18.29 -4.56 -49.53
N TYR A 499 -17.21 -4.79 -50.30
CA TYR A 499 -17.13 -4.44 -51.71
C TYR A 499 -16.99 -5.68 -52.61
N LEU A 500 -17.97 -5.89 -53.50
CA LEU A 500 -18.06 -7.00 -54.45
C LEU A 500 -17.94 -6.50 -55.89
N VAL A 501 -17.42 -7.35 -56.75
CA VAL A 501 -17.50 -7.22 -58.21
C VAL A 501 -17.84 -8.60 -58.78
N GLY A 502 -19.06 -8.76 -59.28
CA GLY A 502 -19.63 -10.10 -59.50
C GLY A 502 -19.66 -10.90 -58.19
N ASP A 503 -19.14 -12.13 -58.22
CA ASP A 503 -19.06 -13.00 -57.03
C ASP A 503 -17.77 -12.81 -56.20
N ARG A 504 -16.85 -11.95 -56.67
CA ARG A 504 -15.56 -11.76 -56.02
C ARG A 504 -15.64 -10.70 -54.94
N VAL A 505 -15.26 -11.07 -53.72
CA VAL A 505 -15.04 -10.14 -52.60
C VAL A 505 -13.72 -9.42 -52.81
N PHE A 506 -13.78 -8.09 -52.97
CA PHE A 506 -12.61 -7.22 -52.98
C PHE A 506 -12.26 -6.72 -51.58
N GLU A 507 -13.27 -6.35 -50.78
CA GLU A 507 -13.12 -6.02 -49.36
C GLU A 507 -14.23 -6.65 -48.55
N LYS A 508 -13.89 -7.27 -47.41
CA LYS A 508 -14.85 -7.85 -46.47
C LYS A 508 -15.65 -6.75 -45.78
N ALA A 509 -16.89 -7.04 -45.40
CA ALA A 509 -17.67 -6.12 -44.57
C ALA A 509 -17.08 -6.09 -43.16
N LEU A 510 -16.81 -4.89 -42.64
CA LEU A 510 -16.37 -4.73 -41.26
C LEU A 510 -17.60 -4.73 -40.37
N VAL A 511 -17.66 -5.63 -39.39
CA VAL A 511 -18.85 -5.85 -38.56
C VAL A 511 -18.53 -5.80 -37.07
N PHE A 512 -19.50 -5.36 -36.28
CA PHE A 512 -19.47 -5.47 -34.82
C PHE A 512 -20.23 -6.72 -34.40
N THR A 513 -19.55 -7.68 -33.78
CA THR A 513 -20.13 -8.95 -33.32
C THR A 513 -20.37 -8.96 -31.82
N VAL A 514 -21.35 -9.78 -31.41
CA VAL A 514 -21.63 -10.13 -30.02
C VAL A 514 -21.67 -11.66 -29.88
N PRO A 515 -21.29 -12.22 -28.71
CA PRO A 515 -21.41 -13.66 -28.43
C PRO A 515 -22.85 -14.16 -28.63
N GLU A 516 -22.99 -15.44 -28.99
CA GLU A 516 -24.26 -16.06 -29.40
C GLU A 516 -25.36 -16.15 -28.34
#